data_AF-A0A1B7VWI6-F1
#
_entry.id   AF-A0A1B7VWI6-F1
#
_cell.length_a   1.000
_cell.length_b   1.000
_cell.length_c   1.000
_cell.angle_alpha   90.00
_cell.angle_beta   90.00
_cell.angle_gamma   90.00
#
_symmetry.space_group_name_H-M   'P 1'
#
loop_
_entity.id
_entity.type
_entity.pdbx_description
1 polymer ?
#
loop_
_entity_poly.entity_id
_entity_poly.type
_entity_poly.pdbx_seq_one_letter_code
_entity_poly.pdbx_strand_id
1 'polypeptide(L)'
;NKRVVIIDTSNEIAGDGDVAHPAIGRARRMQVSRPELQHQVMIEAVENHMPEVIVIDEIGTELEALAARTIAERGVQLVGTAYGNQIENLIKNPTLSVLVGGIQAVTLGDD
;
A
#
# COMPACT_ATOMS: atom_id res chain seq x y z
N ASN A 1 -14.57 10.06 11.00
CA ASN A 1 -14.46 9.48 9.64
C ASN A 1 -13.09 9.80 9.09
N LYS A 2 -12.27 8.78 8.81
CA LYS A 2 -10.95 8.97 8.22
C LYS A 2 -11.07 9.32 6.72
N ARG A 3 -10.16 10.16 6.20
CA ARG A 3 -9.99 10.38 4.75
C ARG A 3 -9.24 9.19 4.16
N VAL A 4 -9.91 8.40 3.33
CA VAL A 4 -9.36 7.20 2.71
C VAL A 4 -9.20 7.44 1.21
N VAL A 5 -8.00 7.15 0.70
CA VAL A 5 -7.73 7.06 -0.73
C VAL A 5 -7.42 5.60 -1.07
N ILE A 6 -7.92 5.13 -2.20
CA ILE A 6 -7.66 3.81 -2.75
C ILE A 6 -6.86 4.01 -4.04
N ILE A 7 -5.71 3.36 -4.14
CA ILE A 7 -4.87 3.31 -5.33
C ILE A 7 -5.12 1.95 -5.96
N ASP A 8 -5.75 1.97 -7.13
CA ASP A 8 -6.33 0.79 -7.75
C ASP A 8 -5.75 0.61 -9.15
N THR A 9 -4.86 -0.37 -9.29
CA THR A 9 -4.10 -0.62 -10.52
C THR A 9 -4.76 -1.69 -11.39
N SER A 10 -5.26 -2.75 -10.76
CA SER A 10 -5.87 -3.91 -11.45
C SER A 10 -7.39 -3.91 -11.40
N ASN A 11 -8.00 -2.85 -10.86
CA ASN A 11 -9.44 -2.74 -10.60
C ASN A 11 -9.99 -3.73 -9.58
N GLU A 12 -9.14 -4.39 -8.80
CA GLU A 12 -9.55 -5.42 -7.83
C GLU A 12 -10.30 -4.85 -6.63
N ILE A 13 -10.08 -3.56 -6.31
CA ILE A 13 -10.70 -2.94 -5.13
C ILE A 13 -12.03 -2.26 -5.47
N ALA A 14 -12.06 -1.44 -6.52
CA ALA A 14 -13.24 -0.63 -6.86
C ALA A 14 -13.99 -1.11 -8.11
N GLY A 15 -13.56 -2.22 -8.72
CA GLY A 15 -14.22 -2.86 -9.85
C GLY A 15 -13.98 -2.17 -11.20
N ASP A 16 -14.34 -2.87 -12.27
CA ASP A 16 -14.09 -2.46 -13.67
C ASP A 16 -15.09 -1.44 -14.24
N GLY A 17 -16.11 -1.06 -13.49
CA GLY A 17 -17.12 -0.10 -13.97
C GLY A 17 -16.58 1.33 -14.06
N ASP A 18 -17.16 2.13 -14.96
CA ASP A 18 -16.89 3.57 -15.09
C ASP A 18 -17.14 4.34 -13.77
N VAL A 19 -18.05 3.81 -12.95
CA VAL A 19 -18.32 4.28 -11.59
C VAL A 19 -17.76 3.27 -10.61
N ALA A 20 -17.00 3.75 -9.63
CA ALA A 20 -16.44 2.93 -8.56
C ALA A 20 -17.52 2.14 -7.82
N HIS A 21 -17.24 0.88 -7.51
CA HIS A 21 -18.16 -0.03 -6.86
C HIS A 21 -18.61 0.52 -5.48
N PRO A 22 -19.91 0.51 -5.15
CA PRO A 22 -20.42 1.12 -3.90
C PRO A 22 -19.80 0.59 -2.60
N ALA A 23 -19.20 -0.61 -2.64
CA ALA A 23 -18.56 -1.22 -1.47
C ALA A 23 -17.37 -0.41 -0.91
N ILE A 24 -16.73 0.46 -1.71
CA ILE A 24 -15.66 1.34 -1.21
C ILE A 24 -16.20 2.52 -0.38
N GLY A 25 -17.53 2.69 -0.31
CA GLY A 25 -18.19 3.71 0.48
C GLY A 25 -17.79 5.12 0.07
N ARG A 26 -17.17 5.87 1.00
CA ARG A 26 -16.76 7.27 0.79
C ARG A 26 -15.27 7.41 0.43
N ALA A 27 -14.57 6.29 0.22
CA ALA A 27 -13.18 6.34 -0.17
C ALA A 27 -13.03 6.95 -1.57
N ARG A 28 -11.96 7.71 -1.77
CA ARG A 28 -11.62 8.27 -3.08
C ARG A 28 -10.79 7.24 -3.84
N ARG A 29 -11.28 6.78 -5.00
CA ARG A 29 -10.50 5.96 -5.92
C ARG A 29 -9.57 6.85 -6.75
N MET A 30 -8.30 6.48 -6.82
CA MET A 30 -7.33 6.95 -7.80
C MET A 30 -6.93 5.74 -8.64
N GLN A 31 -7.43 5.69 -9.87
CA GLN A 31 -7.15 4.60 -10.79
C GLN A 31 -5.78 4.81 -11.44
N VAL A 32 -4.96 3.76 -11.47
CA VAL A 32 -3.63 3.81 -12.08
C VAL A 32 -3.76 3.37 -13.53
N SER A 33 -3.40 4.25 -14.48
CA SER A 33 -3.55 3.96 -15.91
C SER A 33 -2.56 2.91 -16.43
N ARG A 34 -1.38 2.80 -15.80
CA ARG A 34 -0.32 1.84 -16.12
C ARG A 34 0.41 1.43 -14.84
N PRO A 35 0.64 0.14 -14.57
CA PRO A 35 1.24 -0.33 -13.31
C PRO A 35 2.54 0.39 -12.92
N GLU A 36 3.41 0.67 -13.88
CA GLU A 36 4.68 1.37 -13.64
C GLU A 36 4.52 2.81 -13.10
N LEU A 37 3.33 3.42 -13.23
CA LEU A 37 3.01 4.75 -12.70
C LEU A 37 2.45 4.72 -11.28
N GLN A 38 2.23 3.54 -10.69
CA GLN A 38 1.59 3.41 -9.38
C GLN A 38 2.31 4.23 -8.31
N HIS A 39 3.64 4.18 -8.25
CA HIS A 39 4.43 4.97 -7.31
C HIS A 39 4.19 6.49 -7.45
N GLN A 40 3.94 7.00 -8.66
CA GLN A 40 3.64 8.42 -8.88
C GLN A 40 2.25 8.76 -8.34
N VAL A 41 1.27 7.90 -8.62
CA VAL A 41 -0.11 8.04 -8.11
C VAL A 41 -0.12 7.98 -6.57
N MET A 42 0.74 7.16 -5.96
CA MET A 42 0.93 7.12 -4.51
C MET A 42 1.39 8.45 -3.93
N ILE A 43 2.34 9.12 -4.57
CA ILE A 43 2.81 10.44 -4.14
C ILE A 43 1.72 11.49 -4.36
N GLU A 44 1.10 11.50 -5.54
CA GLU A 44 0.02 12.42 -5.90
C GLU A 44 -1.15 12.34 -4.90
N ALA A 45 -1.51 11.12 -4.46
CA ALA A 45 -2.55 10.89 -3.47
C ALA A 45 -2.30 11.68 -2.18
N VAL A 46 -1.05 11.72 -1.71
CA VAL A 46 -0.70 12.47 -0.50
C VAL A 46 -0.69 13.97 -0.77
N GLU A 47 -0.08 14.39 -1.87
CA GLU A 47 0.07 15.80 -2.22
C GLU A 47 -1.28 16.50 -2.42
N ASN A 48 -2.23 15.83 -3.07
CA ASN A 48 -3.50 16.46 -3.47
C ASN A 48 -4.66 16.20 -2.52
N HIS A 49 -4.57 15.17 -1.66
CA HIS A 49 -5.73 14.75 -0.85
C HIS A 49 -5.49 14.65 0.66
N MET A 50 -4.25 14.81 1.13
CA MET A 50 -3.88 14.71 2.57
C MET A 50 -4.62 13.57 3.30
N PRO A 51 -4.51 12.32 2.81
CA PRO A 51 -5.26 11.19 3.34
C PRO A 51 -4.79 10.81 4.74
N GLU A 52 -5.67 10.19 5.52
CA GLU A 52 -5.33 9.53 6.78
C GLU A 52 -5.02 8.05 6.56
N VAL A 53 -5.61 7.46 5.51
CA VAL A 53 -5.37 6.07 5.10
C VAL A 53 -5.24 6.01 3.58
N ILE A 54 -4.26 5.27 3.11
CA ILE A 54 -4.16 4.86 1.71
C ILE A 54 -4.25 3.34 1.64
N VAL A 55 -5.18 2.85 0.82
CA VAL A 55 -5.31 1.44 0.47
C VAL A 55 -4.68 1.23 -0.90
N ILE A 56 -3.78 0.27 -1.02
CA ILE A 56 -3.05 -0.07 -2.25
C ILE A 56 -3.35 -1.53 -2.55
N ASP A 57 -3.60 -1.85 -3.81
CA ASP A 57 -3.87 -3.22 -4.24
C ASP A 57 -2.68 -4.13 -3.94
N GLU A 58 -1.57 -4.00 -4.69
CA GLU A 58 -0.32 -4.73 -4.47
C GLU A 58 0.89 -3.79 -4.50
N ILE A 59 1.83 -3.98 -3.57
CA ILE A 59 3.15 -3.35 -3.60
C ILE A 59 4.17 -4.42 -4.01
N GLY A 60 4.78 -4.24 -5.18
CA GLY A 60 5.71 -5.21 -5.78
C GLY A 60 7.04 -4.62 -6.24
N THR A 61 7.12 -3.30 -6.47
CA THR A 61 8.34 -2.66 -7.01
C THR A 61 9.09 -1.83 -5.97
N GLU A 62 10.38 -1.56 -6.24
CA GLU A 62 11.22 -0.73 -5.36
C GLU A 62 10.72 0.70 -5.24
N LEU A 63 10.21 1.25 -6.36
CA LEU A 63 9.66 2.60 -6.38
C LEU A 63 8.38 2.68 -5.54
N GLU A 64 7.51 1.68 -5.60
CA GLU A 64 6.31 1.63 -4.76
C GLU A 64 6.66 1.45 -3.29
N ALA A 65 7.61 0.58 -2.96
CA ALA A 65 8.04 0.37 -1.58
C ALA A 65 8.68 1.65 -0.98
N LEU A 66 9.47 2.37 -1.77
CA LEU A 66 10.04 3.66 -1.39
C LEU A 66 8.97 4.75 -1.20
N ALA A 67 7.98 4.80 -2.11
CA ALA A 67 6.84 5.71 -2.00
C ALA A 67 6.02 5.40 -0.75
N ALA A 68 5.71 4.12 -0.49
CA ALA A 68 5.03 3.65 0.71
C ALA A 68 5.78 4.10 1.98
N ARG A 69 7.09 3.88 2.06
CA ARG A 69 7.90 4.35 3.20
C ARG A 69 7.77 5.86 3.41
N THR A 70 7.94 6.64 2.34
CA THR A 70 7.84 8.11 2.38
C THR A 70 6.46 8.58 2.87
N ILE A 71 5.40 7.88 2.47
CA ILE A 71 4.02 8.17 2.86
C ILE A 71 3.79 7.82 4.34
N ALA A 72 4.30 6.67 4.80
CA ALA A 72 4.23 6.26 6.20
C ALA A 72 4.97 7.23 7.13
N GLU A 73 6.14 7.73 6.71
CA GLU A 73 6.91 8.75 7.44
C GLU A 73 6.14 10.07 7.62
N ARG A 74 5.18 10.37 6.73
CA ARG A 74 4.25 11.51 6.85
C ARG A 74 3.06 11.22 7.78
N GLY A 75 3.01 10.05 8.42
CA GLY A 75 1.97 9.65 9.37
C GLY A 75 0.69 9.10 8.73
N VAL A 76 0.72 8.79 7.42
CA VAL A 76 -0.42 8.19 6.73
C VAL A 76 -0.41 6.68 6.96
N GLN A 77 -1.57 6.11 7.32
CA GLN A 77 -1.71 4.66 7.45
C GLN A 77 -1.76 4.01 6.06
N LEU A 78 -0.94 3.00 5.83
CA LEU A 78 -0.97 2.20 4.60
C LEU A 78 -1.60 0.84 4.86
N VAL A 79 -2.43 0.40 3.91
CA VAL A 79 -3.00 -0.94 3.87
C VAL A 79 -2.82 -1.44 2.44
N GLY A 80 -2.25 -2.62 2.25
CA GLY A 80 -2.18 -3.21 0.92
C GLY A 80 -1.66 -4.62 0.95
N THR A 81 -1.65 -5.26 -0.21
CA THR A 81 -1.05 -6.58 -0.37
C THR A 81 0.39 -6.46 -0.86
N ALA A 82 1.15 -7.54 -0.69
CA ALA A 82 2.48 -7.66 -1.24
C ALA A 82 2.70 -9.13 -1.60
N TYR A 83 3.33 -9.38 -2.74
CA TYR A 83 3.48 -10.74 -3.25
C TYR A 83 4.44 -11.56 -2.37
N GLY A 84 3.95 -12.67 -1.82
CA GLY A 84 4.75 -13.61 -1.02
C GLY A 84 3.91 -14.74 -0.44
N ASN A 85 4.48 -15.94 -0.35
CA ASN A 85 3.80 -17.10 0.21
C ASN A 85 3.94 -17.17 1.74
N GLN A 86 5.03 -16.62 2.27
CA GLN A 86 5.37 -16.58 3.69
C GLN A 86 5.98 -15.23 4.04
N ILE A 87 5.90 -14.81 5.30
CA ILE A 87 6.45 -13.51 5.72
C ILE A 87 7.97 -13.45 5.55
N GLU A 88 8.65 -14.59 5.64
CA GLU A 88 10.07 -14.74 5.36
C GLU A 88 10.43 -14.36 3.91
N ASN A 89 9.51 -14.53 2.95
CA ASN A 89 9.75 -14.10 1.58
C ASN A 89 9.79 -12.57 1.47
N LEU A 90 8.90 -11.87 2.19
CA LEU A 90 8.88 -10.41 2.25
C LEU A 90 10.15 -9.87 2.93
N ILE A 91 10.56 -10.48 4.03
CA ILE A 91 11.74 -10.02 4.79
C ILE A 91 13.04 -10.27 4.01
N LYS A 92 13.16 -11.39 3.28
CA LYS A 92 14.34 -11.68 2.45
C LYS A 92 14.40 -10.87 1.17
N ASN A 93 13.29 -10.29 0.73
CA ASN A 93 13.23 -9.45 -0.45
C ASN A 93 13.76 -8.04 -0.10
N PRO A 94 14.93 -7.61 -0.61
CA PRO A 94 15.50 -6.30 -0.28
C PRO A 94 14.58 -5.12 -0.63
N THR A 95 13.72 -5.31 -1.62
CA THR A 95 12.75 -4.33 -2.09
C THR A 95 11.59 -4.15 -1.11
N LEU A 96 11.03 -5.27 -0.62
CA LEU A 96 9.82 -5.27 0.21
C LEU A 96 10.10 -5.33 1.71
N SER A 97 11.32 -5.67 2.12
CA SER A 97 11.75 -5.67 3.52
C SER A 97 11.73 -4.28 4.16
N VAL A 98 11.58 -3.21 3.39
CA VAL A 98 11.33 -1.86 3.93
C VAL A 98 9.89 -1.67 4.42
N LEU A 99 8.96 -2.52 3.99
CA LEU A 99 7.53 -2.46 4.36
C LEU A 99 7.23 -3.24 5.64
N VAL A 100 7.91 -4.37 5.80
CA VAL A 100 7.84 -5.21 7.00
C VAL A 100 9.05 -4.85 7.85
N GLY A 101 8.84 -4.32 9.06
CA GLY A 101 9.96 -3.90 9.92
C GLY A 101 11.00 -5.00 10.15
N GLY A 102 12.08 -4.68 10.88
CA GLY A 102 13.13 -5.66 11.18
C GLY A 102 12.61 -6.88 11.97
N ILE A 103 13.38 -7.98 11.90
CA ILE A 103 13.15 -9.14 12.78
C ILE A 103 13.79 -8.86 14.14
N GLN A 104 13.03 -9.04 15.21
CA GLN A 104 13.58 -9.16 16.56
C GLN A 104 13.50 -10.62 16.99
N ALA A 105 14.65 -11.30 17.06
CA ALA A 105 14.72 -12.66 17.58
C ALA A 105 14.53 -12.64 19.10
N VAL A 106 13.49 -13.32 19.59
CA VAL A 106 13.24 -13.51 21.02
C VAL A 106 13.52 -14.97 21.36
N THR A 107 14.45 -15.21 22.29
CA THR A 107 14.66 -16.53 22.88
C THR A 107 13.64 -16.71 24.00
N LEU A 108 12.67 -17.60 23.82
CA LEU A 108 11.78 -18.04 24.90
C LEU A 108 12.57 -19.03 25.77
N GLY A 109 12.85 -18.63 27.01
CA GLY A 109 13.30 -19.53 28.05
C GLY A 109 12.09 -20.04 28.83
N ASP A 110 12.03 -21.34 29.07
CA ASP A 110 11.14 -21.89 30.10
C ASP A 110 11.79 -21.58 31.47
N ASP A 111 11.02 -20.95 32.37
CA ASP A 111 11.39 -20.82 33.78
C ASP A 111 11.51 -22.20 34.46
#